data_AF-A0A0T5Z659-F1
#
_entry.id   AF-A0A0T5Z659-F1
#
_cell.length_a   1.000
_cell.length_b   1.000
_cell.length_c   1.000
_cell.angle_alpha   90.00
_cell.angle_beta   90.00
_cell.angle_gamma   90.00
#
_symmetry.space_group_name_H-M   'P 1'
#
loop_
_entity.id
_entity.type
_entity.pdbx_description
1 polymer ?
#
loop_
_entity_poly.entity_id
_entity_poly.type
_entity_poly.pdbx_seq_one_letter_code
_entity_poly.pdbx_strand_id
1 'polypeptide(L)' 'CVVRVRLLPGGEVMPGSVRVLRSSGNGAFDRSVESAVYKASPLPVPSGGLFESFRDLRLEFEPEG' A
#
# COMPACT_ATOMS: atom_id res chain seq x y z
N CYS A 1 3.95 -10.01 -5.24
CA CYS A 1 3.83 -8.64 -5.78
C CYS A 1 4.29 -7.69 -4.69
N VAL A 2 5.11 -6.68 -5.01
CA VAL A 2 5.51 -5.66 -4.05
C VAL A 2 4.97 -4.33 -4.54
N VAL A 3 4.24 -3.63 -3.67
CA VAL A 3 3.69 -2.30 -3.95
C VAL A 3 4.23 -1.29 -2.95
N ARG A 4 4.49 -0.07 -3.44
CA ARG A 4 4.81 1.10 -2.62
C ARG A 4 3.56 1.94 -2.45
N VAL A 5 3.33 2.42 -1.24
CA VAL A 5 2.19 3.25 -0.86
C VAL A 5 2.70 4.45 -0.08
N ARG A 6 2.15 5.63 -0.34
CA ARG A 6 2.39 6.81 0.51
C ARG A 6 1.13 7.15 1.29
N LEU A 7 1.31 7.46 2.57
CA LEU A 7 0.21 7.77 3.48
C LEU A 7 0.22 9.26 3.86
N LEU A 8 -0.98 9.82 4.02
CA LEU A 8 -1.21 11.12 4.64
C LEU A 8 -1.25 10.96 6.17
N PRO A 9 -0.99 12.03 6.95
CA PRO A 9 -1.19 12.01 8.39
C PRO A 9 -2.60 11.50 8.74
N GLY A 10 -2.69 10.43 9.51
CA GLY A 10 -3.97 9.75 9.80
C GLY A 10 -4.16 8.42 9.07
N GLY A 11 -3.23 8.03 8.19
CA GLY A 11 -3.22 6.70 7.54
C GLY A 11 -3.98 6.64 6.23
N GLU A 12 -4.51 7.75 5.74
CA GLU A 12 -5.16 7.81 4.43
C GLU A 12 -4.16 7.53 3.31
N VAL A 13 -4.55 6.70 2.35
CA VAL A 13 -3.73 6.42 1.17
C VAL A 13 -3.73 7.64 0.25
N MET A 14 -2.54 8.19 -0.01
CA MET A 14 -2.42 9.35 -0.88
C MET A 14 -2.89 8.98 -2.31
N PRO A 15 -3.84 9.72 -2.90
CA PRO A 15 -4.37 9.41 -4.23
C PRO A 15 -3.26 9.31 -5.28
N GLY A 16 -3.31 8.24 -6.08
CA GLY A 16 -2.32 8.01 -7.12
C GLY A 16 -0.91 7.75 -6.59
N SER A 17 -0.73 7.37 -5.32
CA SER A 17 0.58 7.03 -4.76
C SER A 17 0.95 5.55 -4.86
N VAL A 18 -0.04 4.67 -5.03
CA VAL A 18 0.17 3.23 -5.12
C VAL A 18 0.96 2.90 -6.39
N ARG A 19 2.08 2.20 -6.25
CA ARG A 19 2.95 1.81 -7.37
C ARG A 19 3.42 0.38 -7.19
N VAL A 20 3.27 -0.44 -8.22
CA VAL A 20 3.90 -1.76 -8.26
C VAL A 20 5.41 -1.58 -8.44
N LEU A 21 6.18 -1.99 -7.43
CA LEU A 21 7.64 -2.05 -7.49
C LEU A 21 8.12 -3.38 -8.11
N ARG A 22 7.39 -4.46 -7.84
CA ARG A 22 7.65 -5.80 -8.40
C ARG A 22 6.33 -6.47 -8.72
N SER A 23 6.07 -6.72 -10.00
CA SER A 23 4.89 -7.45 -10.45
C SER A 23 4.87 -8.88 -9.88
N SER A 24 3.68 -9.43 -9.63
CA SER A 24 3.50 -10.86 -9.36
C SER A 24 3.74 -11.77 -10.57
N GLY A 25 3.86 -11.20 -11.78
CA GLY A 25 3.75 -11.95 -13.03
C GLY A 25 2.31 -12.13 -13.51
N ASN A 26 1.31 -11.68 -12.75
CA ASN A 26 -0.10 -11.67 -13.13
C ASN A 26 -0.68 -10.25 -13.00
N GLY A 27 -0.92 -9.60 -14.14
CA GLY A 27 -1.44 -8.23 -14.16
C GLY A 27 -2.85 -8.08 -13.58
N ALA A 28 -3.69 -9.13 -13.57
CA ALA A 28 -4.99 -9.09 -12.91
C ALA A 28 -4.84 -9.10 -11.38
N PHE A 29 -3.91 -9.91 -10.86
CA PHE A 29 -3.57 -9.93 -9.45
C PHE A 29 -3.00 -8.58 -9.00
N ASP A 30 -2.05 -8.02 -9.75
CA ASP A 30 -1.45 -6.73 -9.42
C ASP A 30 -2.51 -5.61 -9.33
N ARG A 31 -3.47 -5.56 -10.26
CA ARG A 31 -4.59 -4.61 -10.20
C ARG A 31 -5.52 -4.84 -9.01
N SER A 32 -5.74 -6.09 -8.64
CA SER A 32 -6.54 -6.43 -7.44
C SER A 32 -5.86 -5.95 -6.17
N VAL A 33 -4.53 -6.07 -6.08
CA VAL A 33 -3.72 -5.58 -4.96
C VAL A 33 -3.80 -4.05 -4.88
N GLU A 34 -3.62 -3.34 -5.99
CA GLU A 34 -3.77 -1.87 -6.01
C GLU A 34 -5.15 -1.45 -5.51
N SER A 35 -6.20 -2.11 -5.99
CA SER A 35 -7.59 -1.84 -5.56
C SER A 35 -7.81 -2.14 -4.08
N ALA A 36 -7.22 -3.23 -3.56
CA ALA A 36 -7.32 -3.59 -2.14
C ALA A 36 -6.64 -2.56 -1.24
N VAL A 37 -5.48 -2.04 -1.64
CA VAL A 37 -4.79 -0.96 -0.90
C VAL A 37 -5.66 0.27 -0.78
N TYR A 38 -6.27 0.75 -1.87
CA TYR A 38 -7.16 1.91 -1.81
C TYR A 38 -8.41 1.65 -0.95
N LYS A 39 -8.98 0.43 -1.02
CA LYS A 39 -10.13 0.03 -0.20
C LYS A 39 -9.81 -0.09 1.29
N ALA A 40 -8.56 -0.41 1.63
CA ALA A 40 -8.09 -0.49 3.00
C ALA A 40 -7.81 0.88 3.62
N SER A 41 -7.92 1.98 2.86
CA SER A 41 -7.77 3.33 3.38
C SER A 41 -8.94 3.68 4.33
N PRO A 42 -8.68 4.29 5.50
CA PRO A 42 -7.36 4.60 6.06
C PRO A 42 -6.70 3.37 6.69
N LEU A 43 -5.39 3.21 6.45
CA LEU A 43 -4.60 2.14 7.07
C LEU A 43 -4.34 2.44 8.54
N PRO A 44 -4.31 1.40 9.41
CA PRO A 44 -3.94 1.57 10.80
C PRO A 44 -2.46 1.99 10.88
N VAL A 45 -2.23 3.22 11.35
CA VAL A 45 -0.90 3.79 11.57
C VAL A 45 -0.78 4.33 12.99
N PRO A 46 0.43 4.33 13.58
CA PRO A 46 0.64 4.94 14.88
C PRO A 46 0.43 6.47 14.81
N SER A 47 -0.07 7.03 15.91
CA SER A 47 -0.19 8.48 16.08
C SER A 47 1.13 9.11 16.53
N GLY A 48 1.24 10.44 16.38
CA GLY A 48 2.41 11.20 16.81
C GLY A 48 3.62 11.06 15.89
N GLY A 49 4.82 11.35 16.42
CA GLY A 49 6.05 11.43 15.62
C GLY A 49 6.47 10.10 14.95
N LEU A 50 5.93 8.97 15.39
CA LEU A 50 6.21 7.66 14.79
C LEU A 50 5.58 7.53 13.39
N PHE A 51 4.54 8.29 13.08
CA PHE A 51 3.91 8.30 11.75
C PHE A 51 4.90 8.59 10.61
N GLU A 52 5.94 9.40 10.87
CA GLU A 52 6.92 9.76 9.84
C GLU A 52 7.62 8.52 9.23
N SER A 53 7.80 7.46 10.01
CA SER A 53 8.33 6.19 9.53
C SER A 53 7.34 5.37 8.67
N PHE A 54 6.04 5.68 8.73
CA PHE A 54 4.95 5.01 8.02
C PHE A 54 4.45 5.78 6.79
N ARG A 55 5.02 6.97 6.53
CA ARG A 55 4.64 7.82 5.40
C ARG A 55 4.90 7.17 4.05
N ASP A 56 5.81 6.21 3.99
CA ASP A 56 6.19 5.44 2.82
C ASP A 56 6.31 3.95 3.16
N LEU A 57 5.32 3.17 2.75
CA LEU A 57 5.27 1.74 3.03
C LEU A 57 5.56 0.92 1.78
N ARG A 58 6.29 -0.18 1.98
CA ARG A 58 6.40 -1.27 1.00
C ARG A 58 5.59 -2.43 1.54
N LEU A 59 4.55 -2.81 0.80
CA LEU A 59 3.70 -3.93 1.12
C LEU A 59 4.01 -5.06 0.16
N GLU A 60 4.33 -6.22 0.72
CA GLU A 60 4.56 -7.45 -0.02
C GLU A 60 3.31 -8.31 0.05
N PHE A 61 2.76 -8.62 -1.13
CA PHE A 61 1.58 -9.44 -1.32
C PHE A 61 1.99 -10.74 -1.99
N GLU A 62 1.97 -11.83 -1.24
CA GLU A 62 2.18 -13.18 -1.74
C GLU A 62 0.83 -13.86 -1.89
N PRO A 63 0.47 -14.35 -3.09
CA PRO A 63 -0.71 -15.20 -3.22
C PRO A 63 -0.42 -16.52 -2.51
N GLU A 64 -1.06 -16.76 -1.36
CA GLU A 64 -1.18 -18.12 -0.84
C GLU A 64 -2.06 -18.90 -1.82
N GLY A 65 -1.47 -19.94 -2.43
CA GLY A 65 -2.13 -20.83 -3.38
C GLY A 65 -2.94 -21.91 -2.69
#